data_AF-A0AAR2LM09-F1
#
_entry.id   AF-A0AAR2LM09-F1
#
_cell.length_a   1.000
_cell.length_b   1.000
_cell.length_c   1.000
_cell.angle_alpha   90.00
_cell.angle_beta   90.00
_cell.angle_gamma   90.00
#
_symmetry.space_group_name_H-M   'P 1'
#
loop_
_entity.id
_entity.type
_entity.pdbx_description
1 polymer ?
#
loop_
_entity_poly.entity_id
_entity_poly.type
_entity_poly.pdbx_seq_one_letter_code
_entity_poly.pdbx_strand_id
1 'polypeptide(L)'
;MLSEMDDRDDIKSSISTVLPDLPESILNIVEETLQSLGVGTIDDFQFVQEADLLCVLRPIQARKLVASWKQTSQGPGTQSQPDVNSSTSSSLLTSSTSSRSSLSPCPSPRNLLNADWVDHFEIPTERFPEALMQCLERGKRPIPSLRREMIRIVAAEMMKACPSPTKHASTEIAKKLVGKYPQSLKDVIEGDVVGTGYHSLVKQLQARIDNKKRHATPRIHKRKSLSNSDTDEVPAVMKASVQDTYGCVKWDMKFMPVTETLESQNEKKGKMRFLWEQATFNPDEVKELMESTYYSQRKAINNGTALQTLREEWPFLFHEIGISAHYQELTGLPLTQTFLKSVGKKGKQLLNFMATVCANKTRRVFETLTKLRFQRGQLEGCSDDVKDMLLLLLSYFNEDEATMFHYTEETNQAADVQVDCLPVTPCIIVCGASCYSANRFMLSIDGKIVNDNIAQFIAAINVMFGSYYCLNIHYPVQLRSTLEFLQRCFFNINPERGTKVEMKKTKKQLTCSASSLWTLR
;
A
#
# COMPACT_ATOMS: atom_id res chain seq x y z
N MET A 1 19.45 -18.11 42.87
CA MET A 1 19.47 -19.52 42.42
C MET A 1 18.30 -20.35 42.94
N LEU A 2 18.11 -20.57 44.26
CA LEU A 2 16.94 -21.35 44.73
C LEU A 2 15.60 -20.61 44.59
N SER A 3 15.54 -19.27 44.79
CA SER A 3 14.29 -18.51 44.62
C SER A 3 13.92 -18.27 43.14
N GLU A 4 14.90 -17.99 42.28
CA GLU A 4 14.68 -17.77 40.83
C GLU A 4 14.22 -19.02 40.08
N MET A 5 14.41 -20.22 40.65
CA MET A 5 13.88 -21.46 40.07
C MET A 5 12.40 -21.65 40.43
N ASP A 6 11.99 -21.25 41.63
CA ASP A 6 10.61 -21.36 42.13
C ASP A 6 9.66 -20.42 41.34
N ASP A 7 10.08 -19.16 41.14
CA ASP A 7 9.29 -18.16 40.43
C ASP A 7 9.07 -18.49 38.93
N ARG A 8 10.00 -19.24 38.31
CA ARG A 8 9.88 -19.66 36.90
C ARG A 8 8.85 -20.76 36.69
N ASP A 9 8.80 -21.73 37.61
CA ASP A 9 7.83 -22.82 37.54
C ASP A 9 6.41 -22.29 37.77
N ASP A 10 6.26 -21.24 38.60
CA ASP A 10 5.02 -20.53 38.86
C ASP A 10 4.49 -19.74 37.64
N ILE A 11 5.37 -19.11 36.86
CA ILE A 11 5.02 -18.43 35.60
C ILE A 11 4.52 -19.44 34.56
N LYS A 12 5.20 -20.57 34.39
CA LYS A 12 4.77 -21.63 33.45
C LYS A 12 3.42 -22.21 33.83
N SER A 13 3.23 -22.53 35.10
CA SER A 13 1.97 -23.06 35.65
C SER A 13 0.80 -22.10 35.38
N SER A 14 1.02 -20.79 35.55
CA SER A 14 0.02 -19.75 35.30
C SER A 14 -0.38 -19.64 33.82
N ILE A 15 0.57 -19.84 32.88
CA ILE A 15 0.28 -19.85 31.44
C ILE A 15 -0.50 -21.12 31.06
N SER A 16 -0.05 -22.29 31.53
CA SER A 16 -0.70 -23.59 31.28
C SER A 16 -2.12 -23.66 31.81
N THR A 17 -2.42 -22.98 32.93
CA THR A 17 -3.77 -22.90 33.50
C THR A 17 -4.76 -22.23 32.54
N VAL A 18 -4.34 -21.20 31.82
CA VAL A 18 -5.20 -20.44 30.90
C VAL A 18 -5.23 -21.08 29.50
N LEU A 19 -4.12 -21.68 29.07
CA LEU A 19 -3.95 -22.31 27.76
C LEU A 19 -3.38 -23.74 27.91
N PRO A 20 -4.20 -24.72 28.34
CA PRO A 20 -3.73 -26.09 28.60
C PRO A 20 -3.31 -26.84 27.33
N ASP A 21 -3.84 -26.46 26.16
CA ASP A 21 -3.55 -27.09 24.87
C ASP A 21 -2.30 -26.51 24.18
N LEU A 22 -1.51 -25.69 24.87
CA LEU A 22 -0.35 -25.04 24.26
C LEU A 22 0.85 -26.02 24.19
N PRO A 23 1.46 -26.24 23.01
CA PRO A 23 2.66 -27.06 22.90
C PRO A 23 3.79 -26.54 23.78
N GLU A 24 4.53 -27.44 24.43
CA GLU A 24 5.63 -27.09 25.35
C GLU A 24 6.72 -26.22 24.68
N SER A 25 6.96 -26.42 23.39
CA SER A 25 7.86 -25.58 22.59
C SER A 25 7.39 -24.13 22.47
N ILE A 26 6.08 -23.89 22.38
CA ILE A 26 5.51 -22.54 22.32
C ILE A 26 5.46 -21.94 23.73
N LEU A 27 5.19 -22.75 24.75
CA LEU A 27 5.18 -22.31 26.15
C LEU A 27 6.55 -21.74 26.56
N ASN A 28 7.64 -22.42 26.20
CA ASN A 28 9.00 -21.92 26.48
C ASN A 28 9.29 -20.58 25.75
N ILE A 29 8.81 -20.40 24.51
CA ILE A 29 8.98 -19.14 23.77
C ILE A 29 8.14 -18.01 24.40
N VAL A 30 6.95 -18.31 24.93
CA VAL A 30 6.13 -17.32 25.66
C VAL A 30 6.84 -16.90 26.95
N GLU A 31 7.43 -17.85 27.69
CA GLU A 31 8.23 -17.56 28.88
C GLU A 31 9.44 -16.68 28.56
N GLU A 32 10.23 -17.03 27.53
CA GLU A 32 11.38 -16.22 27.09
C GLU A 32 10.94 -14.80 26.68
N THR A 33 9.77 -14.67 26.04
CA THR A 33 9.22 -13.38 25.65
C THR A 33 8.85 -12.56 26.89
N LEU A 34 8.21 -13.16 27.89
CA LEU A 34 7.88 -12.51 29.16
C LEU A 34 9.14 -12.07 29.92
N GLN A 35 10.17 -12.91 29.96
CA GLN A 35 11.48 -12.56 30.54
C GLN A 35 12.12 -11.38 29.80
N SER A 36 12.03 -11.34 28.46
CA SER A 36 12.55 -10.22 27.65
C SER A 36 11.80 -8.90 27.90
N LEU A 37 10.55 -8.98 28.35
CA LEU A 37 9.75 -7.83 28.78
C LEU A 37 10.02 -7.42 30.24
N GLY A 38 10.83 -8.18 30.96
CA GLY A 38 11.19 -7.93 32.36
C GLY A 38 10.19 -8.48 33.38
N VAL A 39 9.32 -9.42 32.98
CA VAL A 39 8.40 -10.12 33.90
C VAL A 39 9.21 -11.07 34.78
N GLY A 40 9.26 -10.77 36.08
CA GLY A 40 9.98 -11.58 37.06
C GLY A 40 9.04 -12.39 37.96
N THR A 41 7.80 -11.94 38.14
CA THR A 41 6.80 -12.55 39.04
C THR A 41 5.41 -12.55 38.40
N ILE A 42 4.46 -13.30 38.97
CA ILE A 42 3.06 -13.34 38.51
C ILE A 42 2.39 -11.95 38.62
N ASP A 43 2.79 -11.13 39.60
CA ASP A 43 2.24 -9.77 39.79
C ASP A 43 2.55 -8.84 38.62
N ASP A 44 3.62 -9.12 37.86
CA ASP A 44 4.02 -8.33 36.70
C ASP A 44 3.09 -8.54 35.49
N PHE A 45 2.28 -9.62 35.49
CA PHE A 45 1.34 -9.90 34.39
C PHE A 45 0.31 -8.80 34.17
N GLN A 46 0.00 -8.00 35.20
CA GLN A 46 -0.93 -6.87 35.09
C GLN A 46 -0.44 -5.79 34.10
N PHE A 47 0.88 -5.70 33.87
CA PHE A 47 1.50 -4.73 32.98
C PHE A 47 1.63 -5.25 31.54
N VAL A 48 1.41 -6.55 31.31
CA VAL A 48 1.52 -7.17 29.99
C VAL A 48 0.30 -6.81 29.12
N GLN A 49 0.55 -6.37 27.88
CA GLN A 49 -0.48 -6.01 26.92
C GLN A 49 -0.64 -7.07 25.83
N GLU A 50 -1.79 -7.07 25.13
CA GLU A 50 -2.04 -8.00 24.02
C GLU A 50 -0.93 -7.93 22.98
N ALA A 51 -0.48 -6.71 22.64
CA ALA A 51 0.54 -6.47 21.62
C ALA A 51 1.88 -7.16 21.92
N ASP A 52 2.23 -7.33 23.20
CA ASP A 52 3.50 -7.91 23.64
C ASP A 52 3.55 -9.42 23.38
N LEU A 53 2.40 -10.09 23.30
CA LEU A 53 2.28 -11.53 23.12
C LEU A 53 1.98 -11.94 21.66
N LEU A 54 1.64 -10.99 20.79
CA LEU A 54 1.27 -11.27 19.39
C LEU A 54 2.45 -11.77 18.53
N CYS A 55 3.68 -11.63 19.00
CA CYS A 55 4.86 -12.19 18.34
C CYS A 55 4.96 -13.73 18.48
N VAL A 56 4.32 -14.31 19.50
CA VAL A 56 4.40 -15.75 19.81
C VAL A 56 3.02 -16.44 19.77
N LEU A 57 1.96 -15.74 20.15
CA LEU A 57 0.61 -16.29 20.30
C LEU A 57 -0.37 -15.73 19.26
N ARG A 58 -1.37 -16.55 18.92
CA ARG A 58 -2.49 -16.06 18.08
C ARG A 58 -3.28 -14.99 18.85
N PRO A 59 -3.95 -14.05 18.16
CA PRO A 59 -4.67 -12.94 18.81
C PRO A 59 -5.66 -13.37 19.90
N ILE A 60 -6.37 -14.49 19.71
CA ILE A 60 -7.32 -14.99 20.72
C ILE A 60 -6.60 -15.58 21.94
N GLN A 61 -5.46 -16.25 21.75
CA GLN A 61 -4.66 -16.80 22.85
C GLN A 61 -4.05 -15.68 23.70
N ALA A 62 -3.50 -14.65 23.06
CA ALA A 62 -2.97 -13.46 23.73
C ALA A 62 -4.06 -12.73 24.55
N ARG A 63 -5.26 -12.55 23.98
CA ARG A 63 -6.40 -11.95 24.71
C ARG A 63 -6.85 -12.77 25.90
N LYS A 64 -6.86 -14.10 25.79
CA LYS A 64 -7.24 -14.98 26.90
C LYS A 64 -6.28 -14.83 28.09
N LEU A 65 -4.97 -14.81 27.83
CA LEU A 65 -3.96 -14.61 28.88
C LEU A 65 -4.11 -13.23 29.55
N VAL A 66 -4.12 -12.16 28.75
CA VAL A 66 -4.23 -10.78 29.28
C VAL A 66 -5.55 -10.56 30.03
N ALA A 67 -6.65 -11.15 29.56
CA ALA A 67 -7.93 -11.07 30.26
C ALA A 67 -7.92 -11.84 31.58
N SER A 68 -7.33 -13.04 31.61
CA SER A 68 -7.23 -13.85 32.83
C SER A 68 -6.35 -13.16 33.88
N TRP A 69 -5.18 -12.66 33.48
CA TRP A 69 -4.25 -12.01 34.41
C TRP A 69 -4.80 -10.72 34.99
N LYS A 70 -5.55 -9.93 34.20
CA LYS A 70 -6.23 -8.72 34.67
C LYS A 70 -7.39 -9.00 35.61
N GLN A 71 -8.00 -10.18 35.54
CA GLN A 71 -9.03 -10.60 36.49
C GLN A 71 -8.42 -11.06 37.81
N THR A 72 -7.25 -11.69 37.79
CA THR A 72 -6.52 -12.09 39.01
C THR A 72 -6.05 -10.87 39.82
N SER A 73 -5.78 -9.73 39.18
CA SER A 73 -5.39 -8.47 39.87
C SER A 73 -6.55 -7.73 40.56
N GLN A 74 -7.81 -8.10 40.30
CA GLN A 74 -8.97 -7.55 40.99
C GLN A 74 -9.53 -8.58 41.95
N GLY A 75 -8.99 -8.59 43.18
CA GLY A 75 -9.56 -9.37 44.28
C GLY A 75 -11.02 -8.96 44.58
N PRO A 76 -11.83 -9.87 45.15
CA PRO A 76 -13.24 -9.61 45.44
C PRO A 76 -13.38 -8.66 46.64
N GLY A 77 -13.96 -7.47 46.44
CA GLY A 77 -14.18 -6.56 47.57
C GLY A 77 -14.87 -5.24 47.24
N THR A 78 -16.17 -5.23 47.49
CA THR A 78 -17.00 -4.07 47.90
C THR A 78 -17.59 -3.17 46.82
N GLN A 79 -18.90 -3.36 46.64
CA GLN A 79 -19.84 -2.46 45.99
C GLN A 79 -19.89 -1.11 46.71
N SER A 80 -19.81 -0.02 45.95
CA SER A 80 -20.53 1.22 46.27
C SER A 80 -20.55 2.13 45.05
N GLN A 81 -21.76 2.35 44.51
CA GLN A 81 -22.07 3.48 43.63
C GLN A 81 -21.73 4.81 44.34
N PRO A 82 -21.62 5.92 43.59
CA PRO A 82 -22.79 6.79 43.66
C PRO A 82 -23.22 7.43 42.34
N ASP A 83 -24.54 7.56 42.33
CA ASP A 83 -25.43 8.47 41.65
C ASP A 83 -24.99 9.94 41.50
N VAL A 84 -25.29 10.49 40.30
CA VAL A 84 -26.19 11.63 40.04
C VAL A 84 -25.70 13.08 40.32
N ASN A 85 -25.69 13.86 39.21
CA ASN A 85 -26.00 15.30 39.06
C ASN A 85 -25.11 16.34 39.75
N SER A 86 -24.94 17.57 39.26
CA SER A 86 -25.30 18.29 38.03
C SER A 86 -24.66 19.70 38.13
N SER A 87 -24.67 20.42 37.01
CA SER A 87 -24.78 21.91 36.90
C SER A 87 -23.64 22.77 37.45
N THR A 88 -22.75 23.34 36.62
CA THR A 88 -22.83 24.56 35.76
C THR A 88 -22.52 25.89 36.44
N SER A 89 -21.75 26.70 35.69
CA SER A 89 -21.65 28.17 35.68
C SER A 89 -20.54 28.79 36.54
N SER A 90 -19.42 29.24 35.93
CA SER A 90 -19.14 30.63 35.51
C SER A 90 -18.22 31.31 36.53
N SER A 91 -17.21 32.14 36.28
CA SER A 91 -16.54 32.67 35.09
C SER A 91 -15.45 33.65 35.60
N LEU A 92 -14.41 33.90 34.79
CA LEU A 92 -13.51 35.09 34.75
C LEU A 92 -12.20 35.17 35.58
N LEU A 93 -11.08 35.23 34.82
CA LEU A 93 -9.92 36.17 34.88
C LEU A 93 -9.03 36.12 36.16
N THR A 94 -7.68 36.07 36.16
CA THR A 94 -6.66 36.63 35.26
C THR A 94 -5.26 36.11 35.64
N SER A 95 -4.40 35.87 34.64
CA SER A 95 -2.92 35.96 34.58
C SER A 95 -2.01 35.55 35.77
N SER A 96 -1.12 34.55 35.57
CA SER A 96 0.29 34.73 35.14
C SER A 96 1.22 33.54 35.48
N THR A 97 1.98 33.10 34.46
CA THR A 97 3.34 32.48 34.47
C THR A 97 3.68 31.28 35.37
N SER A 98 3.79 30.09 34.74
CA SER A 98 5.08 29.41 34.40
C SER A 98 5.03 27.88 34.52
N SER A 99 5.67 27.23 33.53
CA SER A 99 6.30 25.89 33.59
C SER A 99 5.52 24.66 33.09
N ARG A 100 5.79 24.32 31.83
CA ARG A 100 6.26 22.99 31.33
C ARG A 100 5.50 21.73 31.76
N SER A 101 4.68 21.20 30.84
CA SER A 101 4.41 19.76 30.71
C SER A 101 4.17 19.35 29.24
N SER A 102 5.06 18.48 28.75
CA SER A 102 4.87 17.40 27.77
C SER A 102 3.65 17.44 26.83
N LEU A 103 3.93 17.70 25.55
CA LEU A 103 3.03 17.43 24.43
C LEU A 103 2.83 15.91 24.27
N SER A 104 1.61 15.45 24.56
CA SER A 104 1.06 14.24 23.95
C SER A 104 0.82 14.50 22.45
N PRO A 105 0.98 13.50 21.56
CA PRO A 105 0.76 13.70 20.13
C PRO A 105 -0.74 13.90 19.85
N CYS A 106 -1.10 15.10 19.40
CA CYS A 106 -2.43 15.39 18.88
C CYS A 106 -2.80 14.45 17.71
N PRO A 107 -4.03 13.93 17.64
CA PRO A 107 -4.53 13.33 16.41
C PRO A 107 -4.59 14.40 15.31
N SER A 108 -4.19 14.02 14.09
CA SER A 108 -4.08 14.93 12.95
C SER A 108 -5.41 15.66 12.63
N PRO A 109 -5.39 16.88 12.04
CA PRO A 109 -6.58 17.73 11.87
C PRO A 109 -7.68 17.17 10.94
N ARG A 110 -7.43 16.06 10.23
CA ARG A 110 -8.40 15.50 9.26
C ARG A 110 -9.48 14.62 9.89
N ASN A 111 -9.31 14.13 11.12
CA ASN A 111 -10.32 13.29 11.76
C ASN A 111 -11.41 14.10 12.49
N LEU A 112 -11.10 15.33 12.94
CA LEU A 112 -12.06 16.19 13.63
C LEU A 112 -13.13 16.77 12.67
N LEU A 113 -12.78 17.06 11.42
CA LEU A 113 -13.72 17.60 10.42
C LEU A 113 -14.73 16.57 9.88
N ASN A 114 -14.48 15.27 10.07
CA ASN A 114 -15.27 14.21 9.43
C ASN A 114 -16.41 13.66 10.30
N ALA A 115 -16.37 13.89 11.61
CA ALA A 115 -17.46 13.54 12.53
C ALA A 115 -18.52 14.66 12.62
N ASP A 116 -18.08 15.91 12.61
CA ASP A 116 -18.90 17.09 12.88
C ASP A 116 -20.10 17.25 11.94
N TRP A 117 -19.91 17.06 10.62
CA TRP A 117 -21.01 17.23 9.67
C TRP A 117 -22.05 16.11 9.73
N VAL A 118 -21.67 14.90 10.15
CA VAL A 118 -22.59 13.75 10.20
C VAL A 118 -23.60 13.95 11.32
N ASP A 119 -23.16 14.50 12.45
CA ASP A 119 -23.99 14.78 13.61
C ASP A 119 -24.98 15.92 13.33
N HIS A 120 -24.56 16.94 12.59
CA HIS A 120 -25.40 18.05 12.16
C HIS A 120 -26.16 17.81 10.84
N PHE A 121 -25.99 16.65 10.20
CA PHE A 121 -26.67 16.35 8.94
C PHE A 121 -28.18 16.22 9.17
N GLU A 122 -28.95 17.12 8.55
CA GLU A 122 -30.41 17.09 8.49
C GLU A 122 -30.89 16.36 7.23
N ILE A 123 -31.96 15.58 7.39
CA ILE A 123 -32.58 14.88 6.26
C ILE A 123 -33.32 15.91 5.41
N PRO A 124 -33.01 16.04 4.10
CA PRO A 124 -33.56 17.08 3.22
C PRO A 124 -35.01 16.76 2.81
N THR A 125 -35.93 16.78 3.77
CA THR A 125 -37.34 16.42 3.59
C THR A 125 -38.07 17.36 2.64
N GLU A 126 -37.68 18.63 2.63
CA GLU A 126 -38.17 19.67 1.72
C GLU A 126 -37.84 19.39 0.24
N ARG A 127 -36.86 18.52 -0.02
CA ARG A 127 -36.49 18.11 -1.39
C ARG A 127 -37.14 16.81 -1.82
N PHE A 128 -37.86 16.13 -0.93
CA PHE A 128 -38.53 14.87 -1.27
C PHE A 128 -39.78 15.15 -2.10
N PRO A 129 -40.04 14.35 -3.15
CA PRO A 129 -41.29 14.46 -3.90
C PRO A 129 -42.50 14.31 -2.98
N GLU A 130 -43.57 15.06 -3.27
CA GLU A 130 -44.81 15.04 -2.48
C GLU A 130 -45.36 13.62 -2.28
N ALA A 131 -45.36 12.79 -3.33
CA ALA A 131 -45.79 11.40 -3.26
C ALA A 131 -44.93 10.54 -2.32
N LEU A 132 -43.63 10.83 -2.20
CA LEU A 132 -42.74 10.16 -1.26
C LEU A 132 -43.04 10.61 0.18
N MET A 133 -43.20 11.92 0.41
CA MET A 133 -43.53 12.46 1.73
C MET A 133 -44.84 11.88 2.27
N GLN A 134 -45.90 11.86 1.44
CA GLN A 134 -47.17 11.25 1.82
C GLN A 134 -47.05 9.76 2.20
N CYS A 135 -46.15 9.01 1.55
CA CYS A 135 -45.88 7.62 1.91
C CYS A 135 -45.15 7.51 3.25
N LEU A 136 -44.14 8.36 3.48
CA LEU A 136 -43.36 8.38 4.72
C LEU A 136 -44.21 8.77 5.94
N GLU A 137 -45.05 9.80 5.81
CA GLU A 137 -45.92 10.29 6.89
C GLU A 137 -47.06 9.33 7.22
N ARG A 138 -47.59 8.63 6.21
CA ARG A 138 -48.65 7.61 6.40
C ARG A 138 -48.10 6.26 6.88
N GLY A 139 -46.81 6.16 7.19
CA GLY A 139 -46.19 4.91 7.63
C GLY A 139 -46.16 3.82 6.55
N LYS A 140 -46.33 4.17 5.28
CA LYS A 140 -46.33 3.22 4.16
C LYS A 140 -44.95 3.10 3.53
N ARG A 141 -44.55 1.86 3.22
CA ARG A 141 -43.28 1.60 2.54
C ARG A 141 -43.29 2.20 1.12
N PRO A 142 -42.34 3.08 0.76
CA PRO A 142 -42.30 3.67 -0.57
C PRO A 142 -42.06 2.61 -1.64
N ILE A 143 -42.70 2.78 -2.80
CA ILE A 143 -42.44 1.94 -3.98
C ILE A 143 -40.98 2.07 -4.45
N PRO A 144 -40.43 1.09 -5.18
CA PRO A 144 -39.01 1.06 -5.53
C PRO A 144 -38.48 2.31 -6.27
N SER A 145 -39.29 2.95 -7.12
CA SER A 145 -38.92 4.19 -7.80
C SER A 145 -38.72 5.36 -6.83
N LEU A 146 -39.71 5.63 -5.98
CA LEU A 146 -39.66 6.68 -4.95
C LEU A 146 -38.54 6.42 -3.94
N ARG A 147 -38.31 5.16 -3.54
CA ARG A 147 -37.17 4.81 -2.67
C ARG A 147 -35.83 5.13 -3.34
N ARG A 148 -35.65 4.80 -4.62
CA ARG A 148 -34.41 5.14 -5.36
C ARG A 148 -34.22 6.64 -5.49
N GLU A 149 -35.30 7.39 -5.67
CA GLU A 149 -35.27 8.85 -5.75
C GLU A 149 -34.87 9.49 -4.40
N MET A 150 -35.46 9.04 -3.29
CA MET A 150 -35.02 9.40 -1.94
C MET A 150 -33.52 9.20 -1.75
N ILE A 151 -33.02 8.01 -2.09
CA ILE A 151 -31.59 7.67 -2.01
C ILE A 151 -30.73 8.61 -2.86
N ARG A 152 -31.21 9.00 -4.05
CA ARG A 152 -30.48 9.95 -4.92
C ARG A 152 -30.37 11.34 -4.28
N ILE A 153 -31.46 11.83 -3.69
CA ILE A 153 -31.52 13.16 -3.05
C ILE A 153 -30.62 13.17 -1.82
N VAL A 154 -30.79 12.20 -0.92
CA VAL A 154 -29.98 12.10 0.32
C VAL A 154 -28.50 11.94 -0.02
N ALA A 155 -28.15 11.04 -0.95
CA ALA A 155 -26.75 10.88 -1.35
C ALA A 155 -26.17 12.14 -2.02
N ALA A 156 -26.99 12.96 -2.69
CA ALA A 156 -26.54 14.23 -3.26
C ALA A 156 -26.23 15.25 -2.17
N GLU A 157 -27.08 15.41 -1.16
CA GLU A 157 -26.82 16.30 -0.02
C GLU A 157 -25.64 15.84 0.82
N MET A 158 -25.52 14.53 1.10
CA MET A 158 -24.34 13.96 1.74
C MET A 158 -23.04 14.34 1.00
N MET A 159 -23.08 14.32 -0.33
CA MET A 159 -21.92 14.66 -1.16
C MET A 159 -21.62 16.15 -1.26
N LYS A 160 -22.57 17.04 -0.91
CA LYS A 160 -22.29 18.47 -0.75
C LYS A 160 -21.58 18.76 0.57
N ALA A 161 -22.01 18.10 1.66
CA ALA A 161 -21.37 18.24 2.97
C ALA A 161 -19.99 17.59 3.00
N CYS A 162 -19.83 16.41 2.38
CA CYS A 162 -18.57 15.70 2.29
C CYS A 162 -18.41 15.10 0.88
N PRO A 163 -17.41 15.52 0.07
CA PRO A 163 -17.23 15.00 -1.29
C PRO A 163 -17.03 13.48 -1.37
N SER A 164 -16.55 12.86 -0.29
CA SER A 164 -16.30 11.41 -0.22
C SER A 164 -16.85 10.78 1.07
N PRO A 165 -18.19 10.70 1.25
CA PRO A 165 -18.77 10.18 2.48
C PRO A 165 -18.32 8.73 2.74
N THR A 166 -18.02 8.43 4.00
CA THR A 166 -17.51 7.14 4.44
C THR A 166 -18.64 6.12 4.64
N LYS A 167 -18.27 4.85 4.81
CA LYS A 167 -19.20 3.79 5.23
C LYS A 167 -19.88 4.14 6.57
N HIS A 168 -19.13 4.72 7.51
CA HIS A 168 -19.66 5.17 8.80
C HIS A 168 -20.71 6.29 8.62
N ALA A 169 -20.39 7.34 7.86
CA ALA A 169 -21.35 8.42 7.57
C ALA A 169 -22.64 7.91 6.90
N SER A 170 -22.51 6.97 5.95
CA SER A 170 -23.67 6.33 5.32
C SER A 170 -24.51 5.50 6.30
N THR A 171 -23.87 4.97 7.35
CA THR A 171 -24.53 4.19 8.40
C THR A 171 -25.31 5.09 9.35
N GLU A 172 -24.70 6.16 9.84
CA GLU A 172 -25.35 7.10 10.76
C GLU A 172 -26.53 7.83 10.09
N ILE A 173 -26.39 8.23 8.82
CA ILE A 173 -27.48 8.90 8.10
C ILE A 173 -28.63 7.92 7.79
N ALA A 174 -28.32 6.65 7.51
CA ALA A 174 -29.36 5.63 7.39
C ALA A 174 -30.10 5.39 8.71
N LYS A 175 -29.40 5.40 9.85
CA LYS A 175 -30.02 5.34 11.19
C LYS A 175 -30.93 6.53 11.42
N LYS A 176 -30.49 7.75 11.12
CA LYS A 176 -31.32 8.97 11.21
C LYS A 176 -32.59 8.87 10.36
N LEU A 177 -32.48 8.39 9.11
CA LEU A 177 -33.63 8.19 8.21
C LEU A 177 -34.64 7.19 8.77
N VAL A 178 -34.18 6.04 9.26
CA VAL A 178 -35.06 5.03 9.87
C VAL A 178 -35.63 5.52 11.19
N GLY A 179 -34.86 6.26 11.99
CA GLY A 179 -35.34 6.89 13.22
C GLY A 179 -36.48 7.88 12.97
N LYS A 180 -36.39 8.66 11.89
CA LYS A 180 -37.44 9.63 11.50
C LYS A 180 -38.69 8.95 10.91
N TYR A 181 -38.52 7.86 10.15
CA TYR A 181 -39.63 7.14 9.49
C TYR A 181 -39.55 5.62 9.69
N PRO A 182 -39.71 5.11 10.93
CA PRO A 182 -39.45 3.71 11.24
C PRO A 182 -40.42 2.76 10.53
N GLN A 183 -41.70 3.10 10.45
CA GLN A 183 -42.72 2.25 9.83
C GLN A 183 -42.55 2.13 8.31
N SER A 184 -42.03 3.17 7.67
CA SER A 184 -41.88 3.20 6.20
C SER A 184 -40.52 2.69 5.72
N LEU A 185 -39.47 2.83 6.52
CA LEU A 185 -38.08 2.65 6.06
C LEU A 185 -37.31 1.51 6.74
N LYS A 186 -37.76 1.01 7.89
CA LYS A 186 -37.11 -0.11 8.60
C LYS A 186 -37.22 -1.40 7.78
N ASP A 187 -36.15 -2.19 7.78
CA ASP A 187 -36.08 -3.47 7.12
C ASP A 187 -36.85 -4.53 7.93
N VAL A 188 -38.15 -4.65 7.65
CA VAL A 188 -39.04 -5.65 8.24
C VAL A 188 -39.54 -6.62 7.17
N ILE A 189 -39.52 -7.92 7.47
CA ILE A 189 -40.13 -9.00 6.68
C ILE A 189 -41.05 -9.78 7.63
N GLU A 190 -42.32 -9.92 7.27
CA GLU A 190 -43.31 -10.71 8.05
C GLU A 190 -43.43 -10.32 9.54
N GLY A 191 -43.11 -9.06 9.88
CA GLY A 191 -43.14 -8.55 11.26
C GLY A 191 -41.78 -8.55 11.95
N ASP A 192 -40.81 -9.30 11.44
CA ASP A 192 -39.47 -9.41 12.01
C ASP A 192 -38.48 -8.41 11.40
N VAL A 193 -37.64 -7.84 12.27
CA VAL A 193 -36.59 -6.90 11.87
C VAL A 193 -35.41 -7.69 11.30
N VAL A 194 -35.10 -7.45 10.03
CA VAL A 194 -34.01 -8.14 9.34
C VAL A 194 -32.68 -7.41 9.57
N GLY A 195 -31.72 -8.13 10.15
CA GLY A 195 -30.39 -7.60 10.44
C GLY A 195 -30.46 -6.40 11.40
N THR A 196 -29.82 -5.28 11.04
CA THR A 196 -29.83 -4.06 11.85
C THR A 196 -31.06 -3.17 11.62
N GLY A 197 -32.01 -3.57 10.76
CA GLY A 197 -33.21 -2.80 10.44
C GLY A 197 -32.99 -1.59 9.50
N TYR A 198 -31.75 -1.25 9.17
CA TYR A 198 -31.41 -0.16 8.23
C TYR A 198 -30.38 -0.60 7.17
N HIS A 199 -30.04 -1.88 7.13
CA HIS A 199 -28.95 -2.42 6.32
C HIS A 199 -29.17 -2.18 4.82
N SER A 200 -30.40 -2.30 4.34
CA SER A 200 -30.73 -2.08 2.93
C SER A 200 -30.49 -0.63 2.50
N LEU A 201 -30.80 0.35 3.36
CA LEU A 201 -30.56 1.77 3.10
C LEU A 201 -29.07 2.08 3.07
N VAL A 202 -28.30 1.53 4.00
CA VAL A 202 -26.83 1.69 4.02
C VAL A 202 -26.22 1.21 2.71
N LYS A 203 -26.62 0.02 2.25
CA LYS A 203 -26.14 -0.55 0.98
C LYS A 203 -26.55 0.30 -0.22
N GLN A 204 -27.79 0.82 -0.24
CA GLN A 204 -28.30 1.66 -1.33
C GLN A 204 -27.59 3.02 -1.39
N LEU A 205 -27.38 3.68 -0.24
CA LEU A 205 -26.64 4.94 -0.15
C LEU A 205 -25.19 4.74 -0.60
N GLN A 206 -24.50 3.71 -0.09
CA GLN A 206 -23.12 3.38 -0.50
C GLN A 206 -23.03 3.11 -2.00
N ALA A 207 -23.90 2.24 -2.53
CA ALA A 207 -23.92 1.94 -3.96
C ALA A 207 -24.12 3.21 -4.80
N ARG A 208 -24.99 4.13 -4.36
CA ARG A 208 -25.24 5.40 -5.07
C ARG A 208 -24.05 6.33 -5.04
N ILE A 209 -23.41 6.50 -3.87
CA ILE A 209 -22.21 7.31 -3.67
C ILE A 209 -21.07 6.74 -4.50
N ASP A 210 -20.85 5.43 -4.43
CA ASP A 210 -19.84 4.73 -5.20
C ASP A 210 -20.08 4.88 -6.71
N ASN A 211 -21.33 4.73 -7.18
CA ASN A 211 -21.69 4.94 -8.58
C ASN A 211 -21.39 6.37 -9.05
N LYS A 212 -21.65 7.39 -8.22
CA LYS A 212 -21.32 8.78 -8.54
C LYS A 212 -19.79 8.99 -8.58
N LYS A 213 -19.04 8.33 -7.70
CA LYS A 213 -17.56 8.31 -7.71
C LYS A 213 -16.97 7.55 -8.90
N ARG A 214 -17.69 6.64 -9.57
CA ARG A 214 -17.18 5.82 -10.70
C ARG A 214 -16.65 6.62 -11.88
N HIS A 215 -17.13 7.85 -12.10
CA HIS A 215 -16.65 8.72 -13.17
C HIS A 215 -15.45 9.59 -12.75
N ALA A 216 -15.13 9.63 -11.46
CA ALA A 216 -14.01 10.40 -10.92
C ALA A 216 -12.73 9.55 -10.73
N THR A 217 -12.87 8.22 -10.57
CA THR A 217 -11.72 7.32 -10.40
C THR A 217 -11.10 7.00 -11.76
N PRO A 218 -9.78 7.23 -11.93
CA PRO A 218 -9.08 6.85 -13.16
C PRO A 218 -9.19 5.35 -13.44
N ARG A 219 -9.24 4.97 -14.72
CA ARG A 219 -9.33 3.58 -15.17
C ARG A 219 -8.01 3.11 -15.76
N ILE A 220 -7.71 1.83 -15.59
CA ILE A 220 -6.51 1.17 -16.13
C ILE A 220 -6.90 -0.16 -16.75
N HIS A 221 -6.28 -0.50 -17.87
CA HIS A 221 -6.19 -1.85 -18.38
C HIS A 221 -4.82 -2.39 -17.95
N LYS A 222 -4.81 -3.41 -17.09
CA LYS A 222 -3.54 -4.05 -16.73
C LYS A 222 -3.09 -4.92 -17.89
N ARG A 223 -1.81 -4.80 -18.26
CA ARG A 223 -1.17 -5.70 -19.22
C ARG A 223 -1.30 -7.14 -18.71
N LYS A 224 -1.75 -8.07 -19.56
CA LYS A 224 -1.75 -9.50 -19.24
C LYS A 224 -0.30 -9.99 -19.29
N SER A 225 0.14 -10.70 -18.27
CA SER A 225 1.37 -11.50 -18.34
C SER A 225 1.13 -12.67 -19.30
N LEU A 226 2.12 -13.02 -20.11
CA LEU A 226 2.11 -14.17 -21.02
C LEU A 226 1.81 -15.52 -20.32
N SER A 227 1.87 -15.57 -18.99
CA SER A 227 1.63 -16.77 -18.17
C SER A 227 0.16 -17.18 -18.01
N ASN A 228 -0.82 -16.42 -18.53
CA ASN A 228 -2.24 -16.74 -18.33
C ASN A 228 -3.04 -16.76 -19.64
N SER A 229 -3.31 -17.99 -20.12
CA SER A 229 -4.45 -18.42 -20.94
C SER A 229 -4.63 -17.77 -22.33
N ASP A 230 -4.48 -18.62 -23.36
CA ASP A 230 -4.81 -18.46 -24.80
C ASP A 230 -6.31 -18.22 -25.06
N THR A 231 -6.88 -17.24 -24.38
CA THR A 231 -8.25 -16.80 -24.57
C THR A 231 -8.21 -15.31 -24.86
N ASP A 232 -8.68 -14.95 -26.05
CA ASP A 232 -8.91 -13.61 -26.62
C ASP A 232 -9.94 -12.77 -25.83
N GLU A 233 -10.01 -12.95 -24.51
CA GLU A 233 -10.79 -12.09 -23.64
C GLU A 233 -10.09 -10.73 -23.53
N VAL A 234 -10.69 -9.71 -24.14
CA VAL A 234 -10.31 -8.30 -23.96
C VAL A 234 -10.12 -8.01 -22.46
N PRO A 235 -8.95 -7.52 -22.01
CA PRO A 235 -8.71 -7.25 -20.59
C PRO A 235 -9.78 -6.32 -20.03
N ALA A 236 -10.53 -6.78 -19.02
CA ALA A 236 -11.61 -5.98 -18.44
C ALA A 236 -11.06 -4.67 -17.87
N VAL A 237 -11.69 -3.53 -18.22
CA VAL A 237 -11.31 -2.21 -17.72
C VAL A 237 -11.43 -2.20 -16.19
N MET A 238 -10.32 -1.98 -15.48
CA MET A 238 -10.30 -1.95 -14.02
C MET A 238 -10.22 -0.52 -13.49
N LYS A 239 -10.67 -0.32 -12.25
CA LYS A 239 -10.37 0.92 -11.51
C LYS A 239 -8.87 0.92 -11.18
N ALA A 240 -8.21 2.06 -11.40
CA ALA A 240 -6.86 2.25 -10.88
C ALA A 240 -6.89 2.14 -9.36
N SER A 241 -6.05 1.26 -8.82
CA SER A 241 -5.83 1.12 -7.39
C SER A 241 -4.92 2.23 -6.88
N VAL A 242 -4.93 2.47 -5.56
CA VAL A 242 -4.00 3.42 -4.91
C VAL A 242 -2.54 3.06 -5.21
N GLN A 243 -2.25 1.78 -5.44
CA GLN A 243 -0.90 1.29 -5.77
C GLN A 243 -0.45 1.68 -7.18
N ASP A 244 -1.42 1.86 -8.11
CA ASP A 244 -1.13 2.24 -9.49
C ASP A 244 -0.80 3.73 -9.59
N THR A 245 -1.46 4.57 -8.78
CA THR A 245 -1.28 6.04 -8.75
C THR A 245 -0.28 6.52 -7.68
N TYR A 246 0.38 5.58 -6.99
CA TYR A 246 1.18 5.85 -5.81
C TYR A 246 2.35 6.79 -6.14
N GLY A 247 2.44 7.97 -5.51
CA GLY A 247 3.51 8.95 -5.78
C GLY A 247 3.41 9.68 -7.12
N CYS A 248 2.34 9.47 -7.89
CA CYS A 248 2.18 10.05 -9.22
C CYS A 248 1.29 11.31 -9.16
N VAL A 249 1.80 12.43 -9.67
CA VAL A 249 1.09 13.72 -9.76
C VAL A 249 0.30 13.85 -11.07
N LYS A 250 0.85 13.38 -12.19
CA LYS A 250 0.20 13.46 -13.52
C LYS A 250 -0.16 12.07 -14.07
N TRP A 251 -0.80 11.23 -13.25
CA TRP A 251 -1.05 9.82 -13.58
C TRP A 251 -2.06 9.57 -14.72
N ASP A 252 -3.16 10.33 -14.76
CA ASP A 252 -4.18 10.29 -15.82
C ASP A 252 -4.52 11.72 -16.26
N MET A 253 -4.09 12.04 -17.48
CA MET A 253 -4.43 13.30 -18.12
C MET A 253 -5.81 13.15 -18.78
N LYS A 254 -6.77 13.93 -18.28
CA LYS A 254 -8.13 13.97 -18.84
C LYS A 254 -8.20 14.68 -20.18
N PHE A 255 -7.35 15.69 -20.36
CA PHE A 255 -7.31 16.53 -21.55
C PHE A 255 -5.91 16.54 -22.12
N MET A 256 -5.83 16.55 -23.44
CA MET A 256 -4.59 16.83 -24.16
C MET A 256 -4.15 18.28 -23.88
N PRO A 257 -2.84 18.57 -23.77
CA PRO A 257 -2.35 19.94 -23.67
C PRO A 257 -2.89 20.81 -24.81
N VAL A 258 -3.25 22.06 -24.51
CA VAL A 258 -3.84 23.00 -25.50
C VAL A 258 -2.89 23.28 -26.66
N THR A 259 -1.58 23.16 -26.43
CA THR A 259 -0.53 23.33 -27.43
C THR A 259 -0.40 22.13 -28.39
N GLU A 260 -1.14 21.05 -28.16
CA GLU A 260 -1.01 19.79 -28.88
C GLU A 260 -2.31 19.42 -29.58
N THR A 261 -2.17 18.78 -30.75
CA THR A 261 -3.26 18.13 -31.48
C THR A 261 -2.93 16.65 -31.67
N LEU A 262 -3.93 15.83 -32.02
CA LEU A 262 -3.70 14.41 -32.31
C LEU A 262 -2.71 14.22 -33.46
N GLU A 263 -2.78 15.10 -34.48
CA GLU A 263 -1.85 15.10 -35.60
C GLU A 263 -0.42 15.43 -35.15
N SER A 264 -0.23 16.50 -34.36
CA SER A 264 1.08 16.87 -33.83
C SER A 264 1.69 15.78 -32.94
N GLN A 265 0.87 15.12 -32.12
CA GLN A 265 1.30 13.98 -31.30
C GLN A 265 1.80 12.82 -32.17
N ASN A 266 1.09 12.50 -33.25
CA ASN A 266 1.46 11.42 -34.18
C ASN A 266 2.72 11.77 -34.98
N GLU A 267 2.87 13.03 -35.40
CA GLU A 267 4.07 13.52 -36.07
C GLU A 267 5.30 13.40 -35.15
N LYS A 268 5.20 13.89 -33.91
CA LYS A 268 6.27 13.80 -32.90
C LYS A 268 6.61 12.36 -32.54
N LYS A 269 5.62 11.47 -32.45
CA LYS A 269 5.83 10.02 -32.31
C LYS A 269 6.59 9.45 -33.50
N GLY A 270 6.24 9.83 -34.73
CA GLY A 270 6.96 9.45 -35.95
C GLY A 270 8.42 9.91 -35.91
N LYS A 271 8.65 11.17 -35.57
CA LYS A 271 9.98 11.76 -35.40
C LYS A 271 10.81 11.02 -34.35
N MET A 272 10.20 10.66 -33.22
CA MET A 272 10.86 9.90 -32.16
C MET A 272 11.31 8.50 -32.63
N ARG A 273 10.48 7.80 -33.41
CA ARG A 273 10.87 6.51 -34.02
C ARG A 273 12.02 6.67 -35.02
N PHE A 274 11.96 7.70 -35.85
CA PHE A 274 13.03 8.01 -36.79
C PHE A 274 14.37 8.32 -36.09
N LEU A 275 14.36 9.10 -35.00
CA LEU A 275 15.56 9.36 -34.19
C LEU A 275 16.15 8.08 -33.57
N TRP A 276 15.29 7.13 -33.19
CA TRP A 276 15.73 5.84 -32.67
C TRP A 276 16.46 5.00 -33.72
N GLU A 277 15.95 4.98 -34.96
CA GLU A 277 16.55 4.24 -36.09
C GLU A 277 17.93 4.80 -36.49
N GLN A 278 18.18 6.10 -36.30
CA GLN A 278 19.47 6.70 -36.62
C GLN A 278 20.59 6.36 -35.63
N ALA A 279 20.29 5.72 -34.49
CA ALA A 279 21.21 5.38 -33.39
C ALA A 279 22.03 6.55 -32.80
N THR A 280 21.86 7.76 -33.34
CA THR A 280 22.48 9.01 -32.92
C THR A 280 21.38 10.06 -32.86
N PHE A 281 21.20 10.64 -31.67
CA PHE A 281 20.13 11.59 -31.42
C PHE A 281 20.58 12.63 -30.42
N ASN A 282 20.00 13.82 -30.49
CA ASN A 282 20.21 14.86 -29.49
C ASN A 282 19.38 14.52 -28.23
N PRO A 283 20.00 14.35 -27.05
CA PRO A 283 19.28 14.07 -25.81
C PRO A 283 18.22 15.12 -25.45
N ASP A 284 18.49 16.39 -25.72
CA ASP A 284 17.55 17.48 -25.40
C ASP A 284 16.32 17.44 -26.30
N GLU A 285 16.52 17.15 -27.59
CA GLU A 285 15.41 16.98 -28.54
C GLU A 285 14.52 15.78 -28.16
N VAL A 286 15.14 14.65 -27.79
CA VAL A 286 14.39 13.48 -27.30
C VAL A 286 13.61 13.83 -26.05
N LYS A 287 14.21 14.57 -25.11
CA LYS A 287 13.55 15.00 -23.87
C LYS A 287 12.33 15.88 -24.17
N GLU A 288 12.46 16.88 -25.04
CA GLU A 288 11.35 17.74 -25.45
C GLU A 288 10.22 16.94 -26.13
N LEU A 289 10.58 15.98 -26.99
CA LEU A 289 9.61 15.07 -27.61
C LEU A 289 8.91 14.20 -26.56
N MET A 290 9.64 13.68 -25.57
CA MET A 290 9.08 12.88 -24.49
C MET A 290 8.09 13.68 -23.63
N GLU A 291 8.40 14.93 -23.30
CA GLU A 291 7.56 15.82 -22.51
C GLU A 291 6.30 16.23 -23.28
N SER A 292 6.45 16.68 -24.53
CA SER A 292 5.33 17.10 -25.38
C SER A 292 4.39 15.95 -25.72
N THR A 293 4.90 14.73 -25.87
CA THR A 293 4.07 13.53 -26.15
C THR A 293 3.67 12.71 -24.93
N TYR A 294 3.94 13.21 -23.72
CA TYR A 294 3.64 12.52 -22.46
C TYR A 294 2.17 12.06 -22.37
N TYR A 295 1.23 12.89 -22.85
CA TYR A 295 -0.20 12.56 -22.89
C TYR A 295 -0.47 11.22 -23.61
N SER A 296 0.06 11.06 -24.82
CA SER A 296 -0.18 9.88 -25.66
C SER A 296 0.52 8.64 -25.11
N GLN A 297 1.78 8.79 -24.66
CA GLN A 297 2.52 7.73 -23.99
C GLN A 297 1.76 7.20 -22.78
N ARG A 298 1.28 8.11 -21.92
CA ARG A 298 0.58 7.77 -20.68
C ARG A 298 -0.77 7.11 -20.94
N LYS A 299 -1.51 7.57 -21.96
CA LYS A 299 -2.74 6.92 -22.40
C LYS A 299 -2.50 5.50 -22.90
N ALA A 300 -1.47 5.26 -23.72
CA ALA A 300 -1.12 3.92 -24.19
C ALA A 300 -0.79 2.98 -23.01
N ILE A 301 0.03 3.44 -22.06
CA ILE A 301 0.39 2.67 -20.86
C ILE A 301 -0.85 2.35 -20.00
N ASN A 302 -1.70 3.34 -19.72
CA ASN A 302 -2.93 3.15 -18.93
C ASN A 302 -3.98 2.29 -19.66
N ASN A 303 -3.93 2.25 -21.00
CA ASN A 303 -4.75 1.37 -21.83
C ASN A 303 -4.19 -0.04 -21.97
N GLY A 304 -3.08 -0.35 -21.28
CA GLY A 304 -2.54 -1.71 -21.23
C GLY A 304 -1.97 -2.18 -22.57
N THR A 305 -1.51 -1.25 -23.41
CA THR A 305 -0.82 -1.57 -24.66
C THR A 305 0.30 -2.58 -24.40
N ALA A 306 0.41 -3.59 -25.26
CA ALA A 306 1.42 -4.64 -25.14
C ALA A 306 2.84 -4.04 -25.09
N LEU A 307 3.74 -4.66 -24.31
CA LEU A 307 5.11 -4.17 -24.14
C LEU A 307 5.84 -4.02 -25.49
N GLN A 308 5.64 -4.99 -26.40
CA GLN A 308 6.24 -4.99 -27.74
C GLN A 308 5.77 -3.78 -28.56
N THR A 309 4.46 -3.55 -28.61
CA THR A 309 3.88 -2.39 -29.30
C THR A 309 4.36 -1.08 -28.67
N LEU A 310 4.46 -0.99 -27.34
CA LEU A 310 5.03 0.19 -26.69
C LEU A 310 6.50 0.42 -27.10
N ARG A 311 7.29 -0.64 -27.27
CA ARG A 311 8.70 -0.54 -27.68
C ARG A 311 8.83 -0.02 -29.12
N GLU A 312 7.96 -0.48 -30.01
CA GLU A 312 7.93 -0.05 -31.41
C GLU A 312 7.42 1.39 -31.55
N GLU A 313 6.40 1.74 -30.76
CA GLU A 313 5.74 3.03 -30.84
C GLU A 313 6.45 4.16 -30.08
N TRP A 314 7.10 3.81 -28.97
CA TRP A 314 7.69 4.74 -28.00
C TRP A 314 9.03 4.18 -27.48
N PRO A 315 10.04 3.99 -28.34
CA PRO A 315 11.27 3.29 -27.97
C PRO A 315 12.00 3.92 -26.77
N PHE A 316 11.99 5.25 -26.66
CA PHE A 316 12.64 5.96 -25.56
C PHE A 316 11.97 5.75 -24.19
N LEU A 317 10.76 5.18 -24.10
CA LEU A 317 10.18 4.75 -22.81
C LEU A 317 10.99 3.63 -22.13
N PHE A 318 11.93 3.02 -22.85
CA PHE A 318 12.83 1.97 -22.35
C PHE A 318 14.29 2.44 -22.28
N HIS A 319 14.57 3.69 -22.67
CA HIS A 319 15.90 4.30 -22.64
C HIS A 319 16.05 5.26 -21.44
N GLU A 320 17.29 5.50 -20.98
CA GLU A 320 17.55 6.30 -19.78
C GLU A 320 16.95 7.71 -19.84
N ILE A 321 17.15 8.40 -20.97
CA ILE A 321 16.66 9.77 -21.20
C ILE A 321 15.14 9.82 -21.12
N GLY A 322 14.45 8.90 -21.80
CA GLY A 322 12.99 8.90 -21.83
C GLY A 322 12.35 8.40 -20.54
N ILE A 323 12.94 7.41 -19.86
CA ILE A 323 12.49 7.03 -18.51
C ILE A 323 12.63 8.20 -17.54
N SER A 324 13.74 8.94 -17.59
CA SER A 324 13.95 10.10 -16.72
C SER A 324 12.93 11.21 -16.99
N ALA A 325 12.69 11.56 -18.26
CA ALA A 325 11.72 12.57 -18.65
C ALA A 325 10.28 12.18 -18.27
N HIS A 326 9.86 10.96 -18.62
CA HIS A 326 8.52 10.47 -18.30
C HIS A 326 8.30 10.35 -16.79
N TYR A 327 9.30 9.89 -16.04
CA TYR A 327 9.23 9.78 -14.59
C TYR A 327 9.07 11.15 -13.93
N GLN A 328 9.81 12.16 -14.41
CA GLN A 328 9.73 13.52 -13.89
C GLN A 328 8.35 14.13 -14.14
N GLU A 329 7.77 13.94 -15.33
CA GLU A 329 6.39 14.36 -15.61
C GLU A 329 5.38 13.63 -14.73
N LEU A 330 5.55 12.33 -14.54
CA LEU A 330 4.63 11.48 -13.79
C LEU A 330 4.64 11.78 -12.28
N THR A 331 5.82 11.98 -11.69
CA THR A 331 6.01 12.09 -10.22
C THR A 331 6.30 13.51 -9.74
N GLY A 332 6.69 14.41 -10.64
CA GLY A 332 7.17 15.75 -10.31
C GLY A 332 8.59 15.78 -9.73
N LEU A 333 9.31 14.65 -9.72
CA LEU A 333 10.63 14.52 -9.13
C LEU A 333 11.67 14.11 -10.20
N PRO A 334 12.83 14.81 -10.30
CA PRO A 334 13.89 14.41 -11.22
C PRO A 334 14.56 13.12 -10.71
N LEU A 335 14.46 12.04 -11.49
CA LEU A 335 14.81 10.67 -11.08
C LEU A 335 16.25 10.56 -10.52
N THR A 336 17.26 10.71 -11.38
CA THR A 336 18.68 10.54 -11.02
C THR A 336 19.15 11.56 -9.99
N GLN A 337 18.73 12.83 -10.14
CA GLN A 337 19.12 13.89 -9.22
C GLN A 337 18.57 13.66 -7.80
N THR A 338 17.32 13.21 -7.69
CA THR A 338 16.68 12.91 -6.39
C THR A 338 17.38 11.75 -5.70
N PHE A 339 17.71 10.69 -6.45
CA PHE A 339 18.44 9.54 -5.95
C PHE A 339 19.83 9.93 -5.43
N LEU A 340 20.65 10.56 -6.27
CA LEU A 340 22.03 10.96 -5.91
C LEU A 340 22.06 11.93 -4.74
N LYS A 341 21.14 12.91 -4.69
CA LYS A 341 21.02 13.85 -3.57
C LYS A 341 20.71 13.12 -2.26
N SER A 342 19.88 12.09 -2.31
CA SER A 342 19.53 11.31 -1.11
C SER A 342 20.64 10.36 -0.69
N VAL A 343 21.36 9.75 -1.65
CA VAL A 343 22.58 8.98 -1.40
C VAL A 343 23.64 9.85 -0.73
N GLY A 344 23.90 11.05 -1.23
CA GLY A 344 24.86 11.98 -0.62
C GLY A 344 24.51 12.38 0.81
N LYS A 345 23.22 12.43 1.17
CA LYS A 345 22.75 12.77 2.52
C LYS A 345 22.73 11.59 3.50
N LYS A 346 22.35 10.40 3.03
CA LYS A 346 21.98 9.26 3.90
C LYS A 346 22.85 8.03 3.69
N GLY A 347 23.50 7.88 2.53
CA GLY A 347 24.22 6.68 2.11
C GLY A 347 25.34 6.28 3.07
N LYS A 348 26.22 7.23 3.43
CA LYS A 348 27.33 6.95 4.38
C LYS A 348 26.83 6.50 5.75
N GLN A 349 25.78 7.17 6.27
CA GLN A 349 25.20 6.79 7.56
C GLN A 349 24.59 5.39 7.52
N LEU A 350 23.90 5.06 6.43
CA LEU A 350 23.33 3.73 6.23
C LEU A 350 24.41 2.65 6.12
N LEU A 351 25.47 2.88 5.33
CA LEU A 351 26.60 1.96 5.22
C LEU A 351 27.30 1.74 6.56
N ASN A 352 27.54 2.81 7.32
CA ASN A 352 28.12 2.71 8.66
C ASN A 352 27.21 1.92 9.61
N PHE A 353 25.90 2.14 9.57
CA PHE A 353 24.93 1.39 10.36
C PHE A 353 24.95 -0.11 10.00
N MET A 354 24.96 -0.45 8.69
CA MET A 354 25.05 -1.83 8.24
C MET A 354 26.35 -2.49 8.68
N ALA A 355 27.48 -1.79 8.57
CA ALA A 355 28.80 -2.31 8.90
C ALA A 355 29.06 -2.49 10.40
N THR A 356 28.45 -1.65 11.25
CA THR A 356 28.73 -1.63 12.71
C THR A 356 27.62 -2.23 13.55
N VAL A 357 26.36 -2.08 13.16
CA VAL A 357 25.21 -2.56 13.94
C VAL A 357 24.69 -3.86 13.33
N CYS A 358 24.36 -3.87 12.04
CA CYS A 358 23.72 -5.02 11.41
C CYS A 358 24.66 -6.22 11.28
N ALA A 359 25.90 -5.99 10.85
CA ALA A 359 26.90 -7.06 10.71
C ALA A 359 27.18 -7.76 12.05
N ASN A 360 27.20 -7.02 13.17
CA ASN A 360 27.40 -7.60 14.49
C ASN A 360 26.19 -8.40 15.01
N LYS A 361 24.99 -8.11 14.50
CA LYS A 361 23.75 -8.79 14.89
C LYS A 361 23.40 -9.98 14.01
N THR A 362 23.72 -9.90 12.72
CA THR A 362 23.25 -10.87 11.71
C THR A 362 24.43 -11.40 10.93
N ARG A 363 24.71 -12.70 11.10
CA ARG A 363 25.80 -13.41 10.41
C ARG A 363 25.76 -13.24 8.88
N ARG A 364 24.58 -13.35 8.28
CA ARG A 364 24.39 -13.16 6.82
C ARG A 364 24.87 -11.78 6.35
N VAL A 365 24.54 -10.72 7.08
CA VAL A 365 24.97 -9.35 6.73
C VAL A 365 26.48 -9.21 6.89
N PHE A 366 27.07 -9.81 7.92
CA PHE A 366 28.53 -9.85 8.10
C PHE A 366 29.24 -10.60 6.96
N GLU A 367 28.74 -11.75 6.56
CA GLU A 367 29.26 -12.54 5.45
C GLU A 367 29.16 -11.76 4.12
N THR A 368 28.01 -11.14 3.85
CA THR A 368 27.83 -10.26 2.69
C THR A 368 28.81 -9.10 2.74
N LEU A 369 28.92 -8.38 3.86
CA LEU A 369 29.85 -7.25 4.00
C LEU A 369 31.30 -7.68 3.72
N THR A 370 31.70 -8.84 4.22
CA THR A 370 33.06 -9.37 4.02
C THR A 370 33.30 -9.72 2.55
N LYS A 371 32.33 -10.38 1.90
CA LYS A 371 32.34 -10.66 0.45
C LYS A 371 32.47 -9.36 -0.36
N LEU A 372 31.66 -8.35 -0.05
CA LEU A 372 31.66 -7.07 -0.77
C LEU A 372 32.98 -6.32 -0.60
N ARG A 373 33.57 -6.29 0.61
CA ARG A 373 34.89 -5.69 0.83
C ARG A 373 35.97 -6.36 -0.02
N PHE A 374 35.93 -7.68 -0.14
CA PHE A 374 36.86 -8.42 -0.99
C PHE A 374 36.66 -8.10 -2.48
N GLN A 375 35.41 -8.10 -2.97
CA GLN A 375 35.09 -7.79 -4.37
C GLN A 375 35.38 -6.33 -4.75
N ARG A 376 35.12 -5.40 -3.83
CA ARG A 376 35.38 -3.96 -4.00
C ARG A 376 36.87 -3.66 -4.06
N GLY A 377 37.69 -4.33 -3.24
CA GLY A 377 39.13 -4.11 -3.21
C GLY A 377 39.48 -2.65 -2.90
N GLN A 378 40.22 -2.00 -3.80
CA GLN A 378 40.63 -0.58 -3.68
C GLN A 378 39.70 0.39 -4.43
N LEU A 379 38.56 -0.09 -4.94
CA LEU A 379 37.61 0.77 -5.66
C LEU A 379 36.92 1.73 -4.69
N GLU A 380 36.95 3.02 -5.03
CA GLU A 380 36.32 4.08 -4.26
C GLU A 380 35.42 4.94 -5.14
N GLY A 381 34.35 5.47 -4.54
CA GLY A 381 33.46 6.41 -5.20
C GLY A 381 31.98 6.14 -4.94
N CYS A 382 31.16 7.09 -5.37
CA CYS A 382 29.72 7.05 -5.18
C CYS A 382 29.08 5.80 -5.82
N SER A 383 29.59 5.38 -6.98
CA SER A 383 29.07 4.18 -7.67
C SER A 383 29.25 2.93 -6.82
N ASP A 384 30.41 2.73 -6.20
CA ASP A 384 30.70 1.55 -5.38
C ASP A 384 30.00 1.60 -4.03
N ASP A 385 29.85 2.79 -3.44
CA ASP A 385 29.02 2.98 -2.25
C ASP A 385 27.54 2.60 -2.50
N VAL A 386 27.01 2.88 -3.70
CA VAL A 386 25.66 2.48 -4.09
C VAL A 386 25.56 0.97 -4.31
N LYS A 387 26.60 0.32 -4.86
CA LYS A 387 26.67 -1.16 -4.96
C LYS A 387 26.62 -1.80 -3.58
N ASP A 388 27.50 -1.36 -2.66
CA ASP A 388 27.54 -1.83 -1.28
C ASP A 388 26.18 -1.66 -0.62
N MET A 389 25.58 -0.46 -0.74
CA MET A 389 24.32 -0.13 -0.11
C MET A 389 23.19 -1.06 -0.55
N LEU A 390 23.06 -1.32 -1.85
CA LEU A 390 21.99 -2.16 -2.39
C LEU A 390 22.17 -3.63 -2.04
N LEU A 391 23.38 -4.17 -2.19
CA LEU A 391 23.67 -5.57 -1.89
C LEU A 391 23.55 -5.85 -0.38
N LEU A 392 23.93 -4.90 0.47
CA LEU A 392 23.71 -4.99 1.92
C LEU A 392 22.22 -4.86 2.30
N LEU A 393 21.43 -4.04 1.61
CA LEU A 393 19.99 -3.93 1.87
C LEU A 393 19.26 -5.24 1.54
N LEU A 394 19.57 -5.86 0.39
CA LEU A 394 19.04 -7.16 0.01
C LEU A 394 19.37 -8.22 1.07
N SER A 395 20.64 -8.29 1.48
CA SER A 395 21.09 -9.17 2.56
C SER A 395 20.41 -8.86 3.90
N TYR A 396 20.23 -7.59 4.25
CA TYR A 396 19.57 -7.18 5.50
C TYR A 396 18.11 -7.65 5.53
N PHE A 397 17.36 -7.45 4.45
CA PHE A 397 15.95 -7.84 4.34
C PHE A 397 15.70 -9.31 4.01
N ASN A 398 16.76 -10.11 3.83
CA ASN A 398 16.66 -11.51 3.37
C ASN A 398 15.97 -11.63 2.00
N GLU A 399 16.29 -10.72 1.09
CA GLU A 399 15.79 -10.73 -0.28
C GLU A 399 16.89 -11.26 -1.21
N ASP A 400 16.52 -12.13 -2.13
CA ASP A 400 17.48 -12.80 -3.01
C ASP A 400 18.05 -11.81 -4.05
N GLU A 401 19.38 -11.71 -4.08
CA GLU A 401 20.14 -10.88 -5.00
C GLU A 401 19.79 -11.20 -6.46
N ALA A 402 19.59 -12.49 -6.78
CA ALA A 402 19.28 -12.96 -8.12
C ALA A 402 17.91 -12.47 -8.63
N THR A 403 17.03 -12.00 -7.74
CA THR A 403 15.74 -11.41 -8.14
C THR A 403 15.89 -10.00 -8.68
N MET A 404 16.89 -9.24 -8.21
CA MET A 404 17.16 -7.87 -8.68
C MET A 404 18.25 -7.86 -9.77
N PHE A 405 19.27 -8.70 -9.63
CA PHE A 405 20.44 -8.77 -10.49
C PHE A 405 20.60 -10.16 -11.10
N HIS A 406 20.44 -10.26 -12.42
CA HIS A 406 20.71 -11.48 -13.18
C HIS A 406 22.13 -11.42 -13.74
N TYR A 407 23.00 -12.36 -13.37
CA TYR A 407 24.41 -12.36 -13.79
C TYR A 407 24.59 -13.17 -15.08
N THR A 408 25.35 -12.62 -16.02
CA THR A 408 25.73 -13.27 -17.28
C THR A 408 27.21 -13.02 -17.58
N GLU A 409 27.79 -13.80 -18.49
CA GLU A 409 29.15 -13.55 -18.98
C GLU A 409 29.27 -12.17 -19.64
N GLU A 410 30.42 -11.52 -19.47
CA GLU A 410 30.67 -10.16 -19.96
C GLU A 410 30.51 -10.03 -21.49
N THR A 411 30.89 -11.08 -22.21
CA THR A 411 30.83 -11.19 -23.67
C THR A 411 29.41 -11.38 -24.21
N ASN A 412 28.45 -11.76 -23.37
CA ASN A 412 27.09 -12.09 -23.82
C ASN A 412 26.35 -10.86 -24.30
N GLN A 413 25.86 -10.89 -25.53
CA GLN A 413 24.95 -9.89 -26.07
C GLN A 413 23.51 -10.17 -25.62
N ALA A 414 22.59 -9.27 -25.94
CA ALA A 414 21.18 -9.44 -25.56
C ALA A 414 20.57 -10.75 -26.12
N ALA A 415 21.04 -11.22 -27.28
CA ALA A 415 20.58 -12.47 -27.88
C ALA A 415 21.05 -13.73 -27.14
N ASP A 416 22.13 -13.64 -26.36
CA ASP A 416 22.77 -14.77 -25.69
C ASP A 416 22.22 -15.02 -24.27
N VAL A 417 21.45 -14.08 -23.73
CA VAL A 417 20.88 -14.19 -22.39
C VAL A 417 19.67 -15.13 -22.40
N GLN A 418 19.64 -16.07 -21.45
CA GLN A 418 18.53 -17.00 -21.28
C GLN A 418 17.27 -16.29 -20.75
N VAL A 419 16.43 -15.85 -21.68
CA VAL A 419 15.19 -15.09 -21.45
C VAL A 419 14.20 -15.83 -20.52
N ASP A 420 14.16 -17.16 -20.57
CA ASP A 420 13.22 -17.97 -19.78
C ASP A 420 13.46 -17.89 -18.25
N CYS A 421 14.65 -17.46 -17.85
CA CYS A 421 15.02 -17.26 -16.44
C CYS A 421 14.76 -15.83 -15.95
N LEU A 422 14.36 -14.90 -16.82
CA LEU A 422 14.20 -13.50 -16.47
C LEU A 422 12.82 -13.24 -15.83
N PRO A 423 12.76 -12.41 -14.77
CA PRO A 423 11.50 -12.11 -14.11
C PRO A 423 10.58 -11.27 -14.99
N VAL A 424 9.28 -11.34 -14.69
CA VAL A 424 8.26 -10.50 -15.35
C VAL A 424 8.37 -9.03 -14.94
N THR A 425 8.94 -8.75 -13.77
CA THR A 425 9.16 -7.39 -13.26
C THR A 425 10.54 -6.86 -13.68
N PRO A 426 10.74 -5.53 -13.71
CA PRO A 426 12.04 -4.92 -14.00
C PRO A 426 13.20 -5.55 -13.22
N CYS A 427 14.20 -6.03 -13.94
CA CYS A 427 15.41 -6.67 -13.41
C CYS A 427 16.63 -6.24 -14.22
N ILE A 428 17.76 -6.05 -13.52
CA ILE A 428 19.02 -5.65 -14.12
C ILE A 428 19.82 -6.89 -14.48
N ILE A 429 20.29 -6.97 -15.73
CA ILE A 429 21.25 -7.97 -16.14
C ILE A 429 22.65 -7.37 -15.99
N VAL A 430 23.49 -8.04 -15.21
CA VAL A 430 24.87 -7.65 -14.92
C VAL A 430 25.79 -8.46 -15.83
N CYS A 431 26.48 -7.79 -16.76
CA CYS A 431 27.40 -8.45 -17.69
C CYS A 431 28.79 -8.54 -17.03
N GLY A 432 29.02 -9.63 -16.30
CA GLY A 432 30.24 -9.87 -15.53
C GLY A 432 29.97 -10.67 -14.25
N ALA A 433 31.04 -11.15 -13.60
CA ALA A 433 30.95 -12.01 -12.42
C ALA A 433 30.42 -11.30 -11.15
N SER A 434 30.39 -9.96 -11.13
CA SER A 434 29.90 -9.17 -10.02
C SER A 434 29.49 -7.77 -10.48
N CYS A 435 28.75 -7.04 -9.64
CA CYS A 435 28.41 -5.64 -9.91
C CYS A 435 29.65 -4.71 -10.00
N TYR A 436 30.80 -5.10 -9.42
CA TYR A 436 32.03 -4.30 -9.44
C TYR A 436 32.86 -4.54 -10.70
N SER A 437 32.84 -5.77 -11.22
CA SER A 437 33.59 -6.14 -12.43
C SER A 437 32.83 -5.83 -13.72
N ALA A 438 31.51 -5.64 -13.65
CA ALA A 438 30.69 -5.37 -14.82
C ALA A 438 30.89 -3.95 -15.36
N ASN A 439 31.16 -3.85 -16.67
CA ASN A 439 31.26 -2.59 -17.41
C ASN A 439 29.97 -2.25 -18.19
N ARG A 440 29.02 -3.19 -18.23
CA ARG A 440 27.76 -3.06 -18.96
C ARG A 440 26.63 -3.74 -18.22
N PHE A 441 25.48 -3.09 -18.27
CA PHE A 441 24.23 -3.57 -17.70
C PHE A 441 23.16 -3.56 -18.79
N MET A 442 22.17 -4.43 -18.64
CA MET A 442 20.95 -4.42 -19.43
C MET A 442 19.73 -4.34 -18.51
N LEU A 443 18.59 -3.91 -19.06
CA LEU A 443 17.30 -3.92 -18.38
C LEU A 443 16.39 -4.95 -19.03
N SER A 444 15.83 -5.83 -18.21
CA SER A 444 14.77 -6.76 -18.59
C SER A 444 13.43 -6.35 -17.98
N ILE A 445 12.35 -6.49 -18.74
CA ILE A 445 10.97 -6.25 -18.31
C ILE A 445 10.08 -7.28 -19.01
N ASP A 446 9.16 -7.91 -18.29
CA ASP A 446 8.27 -8.96 -18.82
C ASP A 446 9.05 -10.11 -19.47
N GLY A 447 10.15 -10.52 -18.83
CA GLY A 447 11.08 -11.52 -19.33
C GLY A 447 11.93 -11.08 -20.53
N LYS A 448 11.73 -9.88 -21.11
CA LYS A 448 12.43 -9.45 -22.33
C LYS A 448 13.46 -8.37 -22.06
N ILE A 449 14.57 -8.40 -22.77
CA ILE A 449 15.56 -7.31 -22.75
C ILE A 449 14.98 -6.11 -23.53
N VAL A 450 14.83 -4.99 -22.82
CA VAL A 450 14.25 -3.75 -23.37
C VAL A 450 15.29 -2.65 -23.56
N ASN A 451 16.43 -2.76 -22.88
CA ASN A 451 17.59 -1.88 -23.04
C ASN A 451 18.84 -2.74 -22.80
N ASP A 452 19.68 -2.89 -23.81
CA ASP A 452 20.83 -3.80 -23.84
C ASP A 452 22.17 -3.12 -23.55
N ASN A 453 22.17 -1.80 -23.38
CA ASN A 453 23.39 -1.04 -23.20
C ASN A 453 23.23 0.11 -22.19
N ILE A 454 23.50 -0.20 -20.93
CA ILE A 454 23.60 0.77 -19.83
C ILE A 454 25.00 0.69 -19.25
N ALA A 455 25.81 1.74 -19.41
CA ALA A 455 27.22 1.73 -19.03
C ALA A 455 27.46 1.86 -17.51
N GLN A 456 26.54 2.53 -16.79
CA GLN A 456 26.75 2.92 -15.40
C GLN A 456 25.79 2.22 -14.45
N PHE A 457 26.30 1.70 -13.34
CA PHE A 457 25.49 1.01 -12.33
C PHE A 457 24.35 1.89 -11.79
N ILE A 458 24.65 3.15 -11.45
CA ILE A 458 23.63 4.10 -10.96
C ILE A 458 22.54 4.35 -12.01
N ALA A 459 22.91 4.44 -13.29
CA ALA A 459 21.94 4.55 -14.37
C ALA A 459 21.05 3.30 -14.43
N ALA A 460 21.62 2.10 -14.35
CA ALA A 460 20.85 0.85 -14.34
C ALA A 460 19.82 0.81 -13.19
N ILE A 461 20.20 1.24 -11.98
CA ILE A 461 19.30 1.35 -10.82
C ILE A 461 18.18 2.36 -11.07
N ASN A 462 18.52 3.55 -11.57
CA ASN A 462 17.53 4.59 -11.83
C ASN A 462 16.53 4.15 -12.90
N VAL A 463 17.01 3.61 -14.02
CA VAL A 463 16.17 3.14 -15.12
C VAL A 463 15.29 1.97 -14.68
N MET A 464 15.83 0.99 -13.95
CA MET A 464 15.03 -0.08 -13.34
C MET A 464 13.95 0.48 -12.40
N PHE A 465 14.32 1.35 -11.45
CA PHE A 465 13.35 1.92 -10.50
C PHE A 465 12.28 2.76 -11.20
N GLY A 466 12.68 3.63 -12.14
CA GLY A 466 11.79 4.49 -12.91
C GLY A 466 10.79 3.69 -13.74
N SER A 467 11.20 2.56 -14.31
CA SER A 467 10.33 1.70 -15.11
C SER A 467 9.10 1.16 -14.33
N TYR A 468 9.21 0.94 -13.01
CA TYR A 468 8.06 0.57 -12.17
C TYR A 468 6.96 1.64 -12.16
N TYR A 469 7.33 2.91 -12.31
CA TYR A 469 6.39 4.02 -12.35
C TYR A 469 5.93 4.30 -13.78
N CYS A 470 6.87 4.48 -14.69
CA CYS A 470 6.58 4.80 -16.09
C CYS A 470 5.67 3.76 -16.74
N LEU A 471 5.86 2.47 -16.44
CA LEU A 471 5.12 1.37 -17.08
C LEU A 471 4.00 0.76 -16.20
N ASN A 472 3.64 1.39 -15.09
CA ASN A 472 2.63 0.87 -14.14
C ASN A 472 2.91 -0.55 -13.64
N ILE A 473 4.15 -0.85 -13.27
CA ILE A 473 4.54 -2.16 -12.75
C ILE A 473 4.55 -2.10 -11.22
N HIS A 474 4.00 -3.13 -10.59
CA HIS A 474 4.04 -3.28 -9.13
C HIS A 474 5.38 -3.90 -8.72
N TYR A 475 5.82 -3.61 -7.49
CA TYR A 475 7.02 -4.25 -6.97
C TYR A 475 6.77 -5.75 -6.76
N PRO A 476 7.71 -6.63 -7.14
CA PRO A 476 7.60 -8.04 -6.84
C PRO A 476 7.65 -8.24 -5.33
N VAL A 477 6.90 -9.22 -4.83
CA VAL A 477 6.82 -9.52 -3.38
C VAL A 477 8.20 -9.86 -2.80
N GLN A 478 9.06 -10.46 -3.62
CA GLN A 478 10.41 -10.89 -3.29
C GLN A 478 11.40 -9.74 -3.04
N LEU A 479 11.14 -8.53 -3.57
CA LEU A 479 11.98 -7.34 -3.39
C LEU A 479 11.24 -6.21 -2.65
N ARG A 480 10.18 -6.57 -1.92
CA ARG A 480 9.26 -5.63 -1.28
C ARG A 480 10.00 -4.61 -0.42
N SER A 481 10.82 -5.07 0.50
CA SER A 481 11.42 -4.24 1.54
C SER A 481 12.48 -3.34 0.94
N THR A 482 13.35 -3.87 0.06
CA THR A 482 14.38 -3.08 -0.61
C THR A 482 13.75 -2.01 -1.51
N LEU A 483 12.78 -2.34 -2.35
CA LEU A 483 12.15 -1.36 -3.25
C LEU A 483 11.32 -0.32 -2.50
N GLU A 484 10.59 -0.71 -1.43
CA GLU A 484 9.87 0.24 -0.57
C GLU A 484 10.82 1.16 0.20
N PHE A 485 11.98 0.66 0.63
CA PHE A 485 13.02 1.44 1.28
C PHE A 485 13.64 2.45 0.30
N LEU A 486 14.04 2.00 -0.90
CA LEU A 486 14.54 2.89 -1.96
C LEU A 486 13.56 3.98 -2.31
N GLN A 487 12.30 3.61 -2.51
CA GLN A 487 11.22 4.54 -2.82
C GLN A 487 11.13 5.68 -1.80
N ARG A 488 11.11 5.34 -0.50
CA ARG A 488 10.90 6.31 0.59
C ARG A 488 12.16 7.09 0.94
N CYS A 489 13.28 6.39 1.05
CA CYS A 489 14.52 6.95 1.56
C CYS A 489 15.35 7.64 0.49
N PHE A 490 15.32 7.17 -0.76
CA PHE A 490 16.22 7.64 -1.82
C PHE A 490 15.51 8.32 -2.99
N PHE A 491 14.30 7.87 -3.35
CA PHE A 491 13.49 8.52 -4.41
C PHE A 491 12.46 9.51 -3.86
N ASN A 492 12.36 9.66 -2.54
CA ASN A 492 11.48 10.61 -1.84
C ASN A 492 9.98 10.48 -2.20
N ILE A 493 9.53 9.29 -2.57
CA ILE A 493 8.11 8.98 -2.76
C ILE A 493 7.56 8.44 -1.42
N ASN A 494 6.92 9.33 -0.66
CA ASN A 494 6.46 9.09 0.71
C ASN A 494 4.96 9.29 0.92
N PRO A 495 4.07 8.42 0.43
CA PRO A 495 2.65 8.51 0.74
C PRO A 495 2.32 8.13 2.18
N GLU A 496 1.28 8.78 2.72
CA GLU A 496 0.81 8.57 4.09
C GLU A 496 0.39 7.10 4.36
N ARG A 497 -0.17 6.41 3.35
CA ARG A 497 -0.63 5.01 3.44
C ARG A 497 -0.50 4.29 2.10
N GLY A 498 -0.41 2.96 2.15
CA GLY A 498 -0.40 2.08 0.98
C GLY A 498 0.99 1.55 0.61
N THR A 499 1.01 0.57 -0.29
CA THR A 499 2.22 -0.10 -0.78
C THR A 499 2.14 -0.26 -2.29
N LYS A 500 3.28 -0.18 -2.98
CA LYS A 500 3.40 -0.44 -4.43
C LYS A 500 3.67 -1.92 -4.75
N VAL A 501 3.76 -2.77 -3.72
CA VAL A 501 3.96 -4.21 -3.84
C VAL A 501 2.70 -4.88 -4.39
N GLU A 502 2.90 -5.86 -5.26
CA GLU A 502 1.81 -6.65 -5.80
C GLU A 502 1.04 -7.36 -4.66
N MET A 503 -0.24 -7.03 -4.55
CA MET A 503 -1.15 -7.76 -3.66
C MET A 503 -1.71 -8.95 -4.44
N LYS A 504 -1.26 -10.17 -4.12
CA LYS A 504 -1.97 -11.39 -4.57
C LYS A 504 -3.40 -11.30 -4.04
N LYS A 505 -4.36 -10.96 -4.90
CA LYS A 505 -5.77 -11.12 -4.57
C LYS A 505 -6.00 -12.62 -4.45
N THR A 506 -6.05 -13.14 -3.23
CA THR A 506 -6.61 -14.45 -2.98
C THR A 506 -8.01 -14.41 -3.61
N LYS A 507 -8.21 -15.09 -4.74
CA LYS A 507 -9.57 -15.42 -5.19
C LYS A 507 -10.18 -16.09 -3.95
N LYS A 508 -11.18 -15.45 -3.35
CA LYS A 508 -12.07 -16.17 -2.43
C LYS A 508 -12.53 -17.37 -3.25
N GLN A 509 -12.01 -18.55 -2.93
CA GLN A 509 -12.70 -19.78 -3.26
C GLN A 509 -14.10 -19.55 -2.71
N LEU A 510 -15.05 -19.38 -3.62
CA LEU A 510 -16.44 -19.65 -3.31
C LEU A 510 -16.41 -21.08 -2.81
N THR A 511 -16.45 -21.24 -1.49
CA THR A 511 -16.76 -22.50 -0.85
C THR A 511 -18.08 -22.92 -1.46
N CYS A 512 -18.05 -23.92 -2.36
CA CYS A 512 -19.25 -24.68 -2.69
C CYS A 512 -19.82 -25.14 -1.35
N SER A 513 -20.97 -24.59 -0.99
CA SER A 513 -21.77 -25.11 0.11
C SER A 513 -22.08 -26.57 -0.21
N ALA A 514 -21.68 -27.46 0.69
CA ALA A 514 -22.09 -28.86 0.67
C ALA A 514 -23.63 -28.92 0.71
N SER A 515 -24.24 -29.32 -0.42
CA SER A 515 -25.65 -29.70 -0.50
C SER A 515 -25.88 -30.51 -1.78
N SER A 516 -25.42 -31.76 -1.78
CA SER A 516 -25.96 -32.84 -2.63
C SER A 516 -25.23 -34.16 -2.37
N LEU A 517 -25.42 -34.71 -1.17
CA LEU A 517 -25.16 -36.13 -0.87
C LEU A 517 -26.29 -36.67 -0.01
N TRP A 518 -27.52 -36.72 -0.54
CA TRP A 518 -28.63 -37.52 0.00
C TRP A 518 -29.65 -37.82 -1.11
N THR A 519 -29.37 -38.85 -1.91
CA THR A 519 -30.42 -39.69 -2.52
C THR A 519 -29.84 -41.04 -2.89
N LEU A 520 -29.85 -41.95 -1.92
CA LEU A 520 -29.82 -43.40 -2.12
C LEU A 520 -30.39 -44.06 -0.85
N ARG A 521 -31.72 -44.03 -0.76
CA ARG A 521 -32.59 -45.10 -0.27
C ARG A 521 -34.05 -44.70 -0.47
#